data_AF-A0A7J3TTB1-F1
#
_entry.id   AF-A0A7J3TTB1-F1
#
_cell.length_a   1.000
_cell.length_b   1.000
_cell.length_c   1.000
_cell.angle_alpha   90.00
_cell.angle_beta   90.00
_cell.angle_gamma   90.00
#
_symmetry.space_group_name_H-M   'P 1'
#
loop_
_entity.id
_entity.type
_entity.pdbx_description
1 polymer ?
#
loop_
_entity_poly.entity_id
_entity_poly.type
_entity_poly.pdbx_seq_one_letter_code
_entity_poly.pdbx_strand_id
1 'polypeptide(L)'
;MKELLENAEEFLQSGEENLEKKRFNVAVSDFFKAIVIFSDYLIYKEIKILPKNHIERFSLLKIHFYSIYKEISKLFNLYIKSYNKKLNLQDVLRLKRYANELKAQISYK
;
A
#
# COMPACT_ATOMS: atom_id res chain seq x y z
N MET A 1 5.27 -5.77 -15.61
CA MET A 1 4.16 -4.89 -15.15
C MET A 1 2.95 -5.65 -14.68
N LYS A 2 2.46 -6.63 -15.46
CA LYS A 2 1.41 -7.56 -14.98
C LYS A 2 1.80 -8.23 -13.66
N GLU A 3 3.06 -8.68 -13.56
CA GLU A 3 3.64 -9.26 -12.34
C GLU A 3 3.58 -8.33 -11.11
N LEU A 4 3.70 -7.00 -11.28
CA LEU A 4 3.56 -6.07 -10.15
C LEU A 4 2.12 -6.07 -9.65
N LEU A 5 1.13 -6.09 -10.55
CA LEU A 5 -0.27 -6.15 -10.14
C LEU A 5 -0.60 -7.51 -9.52
N GLU A 6 -0.08 -8.61 -10.08
CA GLU A 6 -0.23 -9.96 -9.49
C GLU A 6 0.36 -10.01 -8.07
N ASN A 7 1.55 -9.45 -7.85
CA ASN A 7 2.15 -9.34 -6.52
C ASN A 7 1.32 -8.46 -5.56
N ALA A 8 0.78 -7.34 -6.05
CA ALA A 8 -0.07 -6.48 -5.23
C ALA A 8 -1.36 -7.17 -4.80
N GLU A 9 -1.97 -7.95 -5.71
CA GLU A 9 -3.14 -8.79 -5.43
C GLU A 9 -2.83 -9.89 -4.42
N GLU A 10 -1.68 -10.56 -4.54
CA GLU A 10 -1.24 -11.58 -3.57
C GLU A 10 -1.14 -10.98 -2.15
N PHE A 11 -0.52 -9.81 -2.01
CA PHE A 11 -0.45 -9.12 -0.72
C PHE A 11 -1.81 -8.61 -0.23
N LEU A 12 -2.70 -8.19 -1.13
CA LEU A 12 -4.05 -7.79 -0.78
C LEU A 12 -4.82 -8.99 -0.19
N GLN A 13 -4.75 -10.15 -0.84
CA GLN A 13 -5.36 -11.40 -0.36
C GLN A 13 -4.74 -11.85 0.98
N SER A 14 -3.42 -11.85 1.10
CA SER A 14 -2.74 -12.17 2.37
C SER A 14 -3.18 -11.24 3.51
N GLY A 15 -3.37 -9.95 3.20
CA GLY A 15 -3.92 -8.97 4.14
C GLY A 15 -5.30 -9.35 4.66
N GLU A 16 -6.20 -9.78 3.76
CA GLU A 16 -7.55 -10.24 4.12
C GLU A 16 -7.52 -11.48 5.00
N GLU A 17 -6.75 -12.49 4.62
CA GLU A 17 -6.62 -13.73 5.42
C GLU A 17 -6.06 -13.46 6.82
N ASN A 18 -5.06 -12.58 6.92
CA ASN A 18 -4.50 -12.19 8.22
C ASN A 18 -5.48 -11.35 9.05
N LEU A 19 -6.31 -10.55 8.40
CA LEU A 19 -7.38 -9.80 9.07
C LEU A 19 -8.44 -10.76 9.65
N GLU A 20 -8.89 -11.75 8.89
CA GLU A 20 -9.82 -12.79 9.37
C GLU A 20 -9.26 -13.56 10.57
N LYS A 21 -7.97 -13.90 10.51
CA LYS A 21 -7.23 -14.56 11.60
C LYS A 21 -6.93 -13.63 12.79
N LYS A 22 -7.40 -12.37 12.76
CA LYS A 22 -7.15 -11.32 13.77
C LYS A 22 -5.66 -11.01 13.99
N ARG A 23 -4.81 -11.29 13.00
CA ARG A 23 -3.37 -11.02 13.01
C ARG A 23 -3.08 -9.60 12.52
N PHE A 24 -3.58 -8.62 13.25
CA PHE A 24 -3.65 -7.21 12.79
C PHE A 24 -2.31 -6.62 12.34
N ASN A 25 -1.22 -6.84 13.07
CA ASN A 25 0.10 -6.32 12.67
C ASN A 25 0.56 -6.90 11.33
N VAL A 26 0.29 -8.18 11.07
CA VAL A 26 0.66 -8.85 9.82
C VAL A 26 -0.23 -8.33 8.70
N ALA A 27 -1.54 -8.22 8.94
CA ALA A 27 -2.48 -7.65 7.99
C ALA A 27 -2.11 -6.21 7.59
N VAL A 28 -1.69 -5.36 8.54
CA VAL A 28 -1.18 -4.01 8.24
C VAL A 28 0.04 -4.07 7.32
N SER A 29 0.99 -4.95 7.61
CA SER A 29 2.20 -5.11 6.79
C SER A 29 1.83 -5.50 5.36
N ASP A 30 0.95 -6.48 5.18
CA ASP A 30 0.56 -6.98 3.87
C ASP A 30 -0.26 -5.96 3.07
N PHE A 31 -1.27 -5.32 3.69
CA PHE A 31 -1.98 -4.22 3.02
C PHE A 31 -1.05 -3.07 2.63
N PHE A 32 -0.05 -2.74 3.46
CA PHE A 32 0.91 -1.69 3.12
C PHE A 32 1.81 -2.08 1.94
N LYS A 33 2.23 -3.35 1.83
CA LYS A 33 2.96 -3.85 0.66
C LYS A 33 2.12 -3.73 -0.61
N ALA A 34 0.83 -4.10 -0.57
CA ALA A 34 -0.08 -3.92 -1.69
C ALA A 34 -0.17 -2.43 -2.11
N ILE A 35 -0.38 -1.52 -1.16
CA ILE A 35 -0.41 -0.06 -1.40
C ILE A 35 0.88 0.42 -2.08
N VAL A 36 2.04 -0.03 -1.59
CA VAL A 36 3.35 0.32 -2.13
C VAL A 36 3.48 -0.14 -3.59
N ILE A 37 3.10 -1.38 -3.89
CA ILE A 37 3.25 -1.93 -5.25
C ILE A 37 2.26 -1.27 -6.22
N PHE A 38 1.02 -1.00 -5.78
CA PHE A 38 0.08 -0.20 -6.58
C PHE A 38 0.61 1.20 -6.86
N SER A 39 1.28 1.81 -5.89
CA SER A 39 1.92 3.12 -6.08
C SER A 39 3.06 3.06 -7.09
N ASP A 40 3.90 2.03 -7.01
CA ASP A 40 5.01 1.83 -7.95
C ASP A 40 4.51 1.59 -9.37
N TYR A 41 3.41 0.84 -9.51
CA TYR A 41 2.72 0.69 -10.79
C TYR A 41 2.25 2.03 -11.35
N LEU A 42 1.61 2.88 -10.54
CA LEU A 42 1.13 4.20 -10.96
C LEU A 42 2.27 5.12 -11.37
N ILE A 43 3.34 5.18 -10.58
CA ILE A 43 4.55 5.96 -10.89
C ILE A 43 5.13 5.48 -12.21
N TYR A 44 5.32 4.17 -12.39
CA TYR A 44 5.87 3.64 -13.61
C TYR A 44 4.97 3.91 -14.82
N LYS A 45 3.65 3.77 -14.68
CA LYS A 45 2.70 4.04 -15.77
C LYS A 45 2.88 5.47 -16.30
N GLU A 46 3.04 6.44 -15.40
CA GLU A 46 3.15 7.87 -15.69
C GLU A 46 4.54 8.28 -16.21
N ILE A 47 5.62 7.94 -15.49
CA ILE A 47 6.96 8.49 -15.78
C ILE A 47 8.02 7.43 -16.13
N LYS A 48 7.63 6.15 -16.27
CA LYS A 48 8.51 5.01 -16.63
C LYS A 48 9.69 4.77 -15.66
N ILE A 49 9.57 5.22 -14.41
CA ILE A 49 10.55 4.99 -13.35
C ILE A 49 9.97 4.03 -12.31
N LEU A 50 10.77 3.06 -11.85
CA LEU A 50 10.47 2.23 -10.68
C LEU A 50 11.32 2.70 -9.49
N PRO A 51 10.69 3.14 -8.39
CA PRO A 51 11.44 3.56 -7.21
C PRO A 51 12.13 2.37 -6.53
N LYS A 52 13.34 2.59 -6.02
CA LYS A 52 14.18 1.55 -5.41
C LYS A 52 13.94 1.39 -3.91
N ASN A 53 13.38 2.41 -3.26
CA ASN A 53 13.17 2.43 -1.82
C ASN A 53 12.02 3.38 -1.43
N HIS A 54 11.66 3.39 -0.14
CA HIS A 54 10.59 4.25 0.37
C HIS A 54 10.86 5.75 0.19
N ILE A 55 12.10 6.21 0.33
CA ILE A 55 12.44 7.64 0.18
C ILE A 55 12.16 8.09 -1.25
N GLU A 56 12.69 7.36 -2.23
CA GLU A 56 12.49 7.63 -3.65
C GLU A 56 11.01 7.56 -4.02
N ARG A 57 10.30 6.51 -3.58
CA ARG A 57 8.86 6.36 -3.81
C ARG A 57 8.06 7.54 -3.30
N PHE A 58 8.31 7.98 -2.06
CA PHE A 58 7.58 9.08 -1.45
C PHE A 58 7.90 10.41 -2.13
N SER A 59 9.14 10.60 -2.57
CA SER A 59 9.54 11.77 -3.36
C SER A 59 8.78 11.83 -4.68
N LEU A 60 8.76 10.73 -5.45
CA LEU A 60 8.05 10.65 -6.73
C LEU A 60 6.54 10.83 -6.55
N LEU A 61 5.93 10.20 -5.54
CA LEU A 61 4.53 10.41 -5.21
C LEU A 61 4.25 11.87 -4.86
N LYS A 62 5.12 12.54 -4.10
CA LYS A 62 4.92 13.94 -3.73
C LYS A 62 4.90 14.86 -4.95
N ILE A 63 5.74 14.58 -5.96
CA ILE A 63 5.87 15.37 -7.19
C ILE A 63 4.71 15.08 -8.15
N HIS A 64 4.39 13.80 -8.39
CA HIS A 64 3.48 13.40 -9.46
C HIS A 64 2.07 12.99 -8.99
N PHE A 65 1.92 12.58 -7.73
CA PHE A 65 0.69 12.01 -7.17
C PHE A 65 0.41 12.53 -5.76
N TYR A 66 0.36 13.85 -5.59
CA TYR A 66 0.33 14.48 -4.26
C TYR A 66 -0.81 14.00 -3.34
N SER A 67 -1.98 13.68 -3.91
CA SER A 67 -3.09 13.07 -3.16
C SER A 67 -2.72 11.71 -2.59
N ILE A 68 -2.08 10.85 -3.39
CA ILE A 68 -1.62 9.52 -2.98
C ILE A 68 -0.52 9.64 -1.93
N TYR A 69 0.43 10.56 -2.14
CA TYR A 69 1.49 10.86 -1.18
C TYR A 69 0.93 11.21 0.21
N LYS A 70 -0.08 12.10 0.27
CA LYS A 70 -0.70 12.52 1.53
C LYS A 70 -1.26 11.35 2.33
N GLU A 71 -1.97 10.44 1.67
CA GLU A 71 -2.58 9.29 2.36
C GLU A 71 -1.53 8.24 2.72
N ILE A 72 -0.62 7.89 1.81
CA ILE A 72 0.44 6.91 2.09
C ILE A 72 1.35 7.38 3.23
N SER A 73 1.68 8.68 3.30
CA SER A 73 2.48 9.22 4.39
C SER A 73 1.84 9.00 5.77
N LYS A 74 0.52 9.14 5.87
CA LYS A 74 -0.21 8.85 7.12
C LYS A 74 -0.20 7.35 7.44
N LEU A 75 -0.43 6.50 6.44
CA LEU A 75 -0.48 5.05 6.61
C LEU A 75 0.89 4.45 6.93
N PHE A 76 1.97 5.04 6.43
CA PHE A 76 3.33 4.61 6.72
C PHE A 76 3.67 4.68 8.21
N ASN A 77 3.13 5.68 8.92
CA ASN A 77 3.29 5.77 10.37
C ASN A 77 2.58 4.59 11.09
N LEU A 78 1.45 4.10 10.58
CA LEU A 78 0.78 2.92 11.13
C LEU A 78 1.58 1.65 10.83
N TYR A 79 2.09 1.54 9.61
CA TYR A 79 2.98 0.45 9.20
C TYR A 79 4.22 0.36 10.10
N ILE A 80 4.97 1.45 10.30
CA ILE A 80 6.16 1.42 11.18
C ILE A 80 5.77 1.05 12.62
N LYS A 81 4.62 1.52 13.11
CA LYS A 81 4.13 1.18 14.45
C LYS A 81 3.86 -0.32 14.61
N SER A 82 3.52 -1.05 13.54
CA SER A 82 3.22 -2.49 13.63
C SER A 82 4.43 -3.34 14.04
N TYR A 83 5.65 -2.82 13.93
CA TYR A 83 6.86 -3.51 14.40
C TYR A 83 6.98 -3.54 15.91
N ASN A 84 6.53 -2.48 16.59
CA ASN A 84 6.81 -2.27 18.01
C ASN A 84 5.54 -2.18 18.86
N LYS A 85 4.35 -2.15 18.25
CA LYS A 85 3.06 -2.03 18.94
C LYS A 85 2.03 -2.96 18.34
N LYS A 86 1.14 -3.52 19.17
CA LYS A 86 -0.07 -4.20 18.70
C LYS A 86 -1.04 -3.17 18.14
N LEU A 87 -1.43 -3.37 16.88
CA LEU A 87 -2.45 -2.57 16.22
C LEU A 87 -3.83 -3.19 16.40
N ASN A 88 -4.86 -2.39 16.18
CA ASN A 88 -6.25 -2.83 16.30
C ASN A 88 -6.93 -2.96 14.92
N LEU A 89 -8.16 -3.44 14.93
CA LEU A 89 -8.99 -3.61 13.74
C LEU A 89 -9.13 -2.30 12.93
N GLN A 90 -9.32 -1.16 13.60
CA GLN A 90 -9.50 0.13 12.92
C GLN A 90 -8.24 0.55 12.16
N ASP A 91 -7.06 0.28 12.70
CA ASP A 91 -5.79 0.53 12.01
C ASP A 91 -5.70 -0.29 10.72
N VAL A 92 -6.04 -1.59 10.78
CA VAL A 92 -6.02 -2.47 9.61
C VAL A 92 -7.05 -2.04 8.56
N LEU A 93 -8.27 -1.70 8.98
CA LEU A 93 -9.33 -1.30 8.06
C LEU A 93 -8.99 -0.02 7.29
N ARG A 94 -8.21 0.89 7.87
CA ARG A 94 -7.72 2.08 7.16
C ARG A 94 -6.80 1.71 6.00
N LEU A 95 -5.87 0.77 6.20
CA LEU A 95 -4.99 0.31 5.12
C LEU A 95 -5.76 -0.50 4.09
N LYS A 96 -6.61 -1.44 4.53
CA LYS A 96 -7.46 -2.22 3.63
C LYS A 96 -8.28 -1.33 2.69
N ARG A 97 -8.95 -0.32 3.25
CA ARG A 97 -9.78 0.60 2.47
C ARG A 97 -8.94 1.30 1.39
N TYR A 98 -7.81 1.86 1.78
CA TYR A 98 -6.96 2.61 0.85
C TYR A 98 -6.29 1.71 -0.20
N ALA A 99 -5.90 0.48 0.14
CA ALA A 99 -5.41 -0.50 -0.81
C ALA A 99 -6.45 -0.80 -1.90
N ASN A 100 -7.72 -0.98 -1.51
CA ASN A 100 -8.83 -1.20 -2.43
C ASN A 100 -9.15 0.05 -3.27
N GLU A 101 -9.05 1.25 -2.70
CA GLU A 101 -9.20 2.51 -3.46
C GLU A 101 -8.14 2.63 -4.57
N LEU A 102 -6.87 2.30 -4.28
CA LEU A 102 -5.80 2.30 -5.29
C LEU A 102 -6.03 1.24 -6.37
N LYS A 103 -6.41 0.02 -5.98
CA LYS A 103 -6.77 -1.05 -6.91
C LYS A 103 -7.88 -0.62 -7.88
N ALA A 104 -8.93 0.02 -7.35
CA ALA A 104 -10.02 0.54 -8.16
C ALA A 104 -9.50 1.58 -9.17
N GLN A 105 -8.70 2.56 -8.74
CA GLN A 105 -8.13 3.58 -9.63
C GLN A 105 -7.29 3.00 -10.77
N ILE A 106 -6.61 1.88 -10.54
CA ILE A 106 -5.84 1.16 -11.57
C ILE A 106 -6.76 0.42 -12.53
N SER A 107 -7.83 -0.19 -12.04
CA SER A 107 -8.76 -0.99 -12.86
C SER A 107 -9.62 -0.16 -13.81
N TYR A 108 -9.85 1.12 -13.49
CA TYR A 108 -10.63 2.06 -14.33
C TYR A 108 -9.77 2.88 -15.33
N LYS A 109 -8.44 2.68 -15.38
CA LYS A 109 -7.50 3.47 -16.20
C LYS A 109 -6.59 2.61 -17.07
#